data_AF-L2GTS3-F1
#
_entry.id   AF-L2GTS3-F1
#
_cell.length_a   1.000
_cell.length_b   1.000
_cell.length_c   1.000
_cell.angle_alpha   90.00
_cell.angle_beta   90.00
_cell.angle_gamma   90.00
#
_symmetry.space_group_name_H-M   'P 1'
#
loop_
_entity.id
_entity.type
_entity.pdbx_description
1 polymer ?
#
loop_
_entity_poly.entity_id
_entity_poly.type
_entity_poly.pdbx_seq_one_letter_code
_entity_poly.pdbx_strand_id
1 'polypeptide(L)'
;MSEIVTLISSDNKKFEVPEYIANESKTLRIFFDRSRPFVEAIERKVLLPIKSKLLMRAIEYLEYKHQYKDKKIYEIPEFPIHDDEALDLLDVSVYLKI
;
A
#
# COMPACT_ATOMS: atom_id res chain seq x y z
N MET A 1 -10.64 -6.00 16.24
CA MET A 1 -9.26 -5.51 16.45
C MET A 1 -8.66 -5.32 15.08
N SER A 2 -8.24 -4.11 14.71
CA SER A 2 -7.64 -3.86 13.41
C SER A 2 -6.24 -4.45 13.40
N GLU A 3 -6.01 -5.48 12.59
CA GLU A 3 -4.72 -6.16 12.53
C GLU A 3 -3.71 -5.24 11.80
N ILE A 4 -2.61 -4.84 12.44
CA ILE A 4 -1.61 -3.91 11.87
C ILE A 4 -0.49 -4.67 11.14
N VAL A 5 -0.27 -4.42 9.85
CA VAL A 5 0.86 -4.99 9.11
C VAL A 5 2.01 -3.98 9.02
N THR A 6 3.25 -4.46 8.95
CA THR A 6 4.42 -3.60 8.76
C THR A 6 4.94 -3.68 7.32
N LEU A 7 4.94 -2.56 6.62
CA LEU A 7 5.59 -2.41 5.32
C LEU A 7 6.98 -1.82 5.52
N ILE A 8 8.01 -2.48 5.01
CA ILE A 8 9.40 -2.04 5.13
C ILE A 8 9.88 -1.59 3.76
N SER A 9 10.31 -0.34 3.64
CA SER A 9 10.89 0.21 2.42
C SER A 9 12.29 -0.33 2.15
N SER A 10 12.79 -0.14 0.93
CA SER A 10 14.16 -0.51 0.55
C SER A 10 15.24 0.22 1.35
N ASP A 11 14.89 1.36 1.95
CA ASP A 11 15.74 2.19 2.83
C ASP A 11 15.56 1.82 4.32
N ASN A 12 15.00 0.64 4.61
CA ASN A 12 14.73 0.13 5.97
C ASN A 12 13.78 0.97 6.84
N LYS A 13 13.07 1.97 6.28
CA LYS A 13 11.98 2.63 7.01
C LYS A 13 10.77 1.70 7.09
N LYS A 14 10.18 1.64 8.29
CA LYS A 14 9.02 0.81 8.62
C LYS A 14 7.77 1.68 8.67
N PHE A 15 6.70 1.18 8.09
CA PHE A 15 5.38 1.81 8.07
C PHE A 15 4.36 0.81 8.60
N GLU A 16 3.65 1.21 9.65
CA GLU A 16 2.60 0.40 10.24
C GLU A 16 1.27 0.84 9.66
N VAL A 17 0.58 -0.07 8.97
CA VAL A 17 -0.70 0.21 8.32
C VAL A 17 -1.73 -0.82 8.72
N PRO A 18 -3.01 -0.46 8.77
CA PRO A 18 -4.05 -1.46 8.98
C PRO A 18 -4.11 -2.47 7.82
N GLU A 19 -4.27 -3.74 8.15
CA GLU A 19 -4.32 -4.83 7.16
C GLU A 19 -5.44 -4.62 6.13
N TYR A 20 -6.57 -4.04 6.54
CA TYR A 20 -7.67 -3.73 5.61
C TYR A 20 -7.28 -2.67 4.56
N ILE A 21 -6.42 -1.71 4.91
CA ILE A 21 -5.86 -0.74 3.96
C ILE A 21 -4.82 -1.42 3.06
N ALA A 22 -3.92 -2.21 3.63
CA ALA A 22 -2.94 -2.97 2.85
C ALA A 22 -3.62 -3.90 1.83
N ASN A 23 -4.77 -4.48 2.18
CA ASN A 23 -5.53 -5.38 1.32
C ASN A 23 -6.19 -4.70 0.10
N GLU A 24 -6.23 -3.37 0.03
CA GLU A 24 -6.63 -2.65 -1.19
C GLU A 24 -5.60 -2.83 -2.33
N SER A 25 -4.35 -3.21 -2.00
CA SER A 25 -3.36 -3.73 -2.95
C SER A 25 -3.52 -5.24 -3.12
N LYS A 26 -3.62 -5.69 -4.38
CA LYS A 26 -3.68 -7.13 -4.68
C LYS A 26 -2.37 -7.83 -4.31
N THR A 27 -1.23 -7.17 -4.48
CA THR A 27 0.09 -7.72 -4.15
C THR A 27 0.26 -7.87 -2.64
N LEU A 28 -0.03 -6.82 -1.86
CA LEU A 28 0.05 -6.88 -0.39
C LEU A 28 -0.94 -7.89 0.18
N ARG A 29 -2.15 -7.97 -0.38
CA ARG A 29 -3.13 -8.99 0.00
C ARG A 29 -2.61 -10.41 -0.15
N ILE A 30 -1.81 -10.69 -1.19
CA ILE A 30 -1.20 -12.02 -1.38
C ILE A 30 -0.11 -12.28 -0.33
N PHE A 31 0.68 -11.26 0.03
CA PHE A 31 1.74 -11.40 1.03
C PHE A 31 1.20 -11.64 2.44
N PHE A 32 0.07 -11.04 2.79
CA PHE A 32 -0.58 -11.22 4.08
C PHE A 32 -1.66 -12.32 4.08
N ASP A 33 -1.80 -13.06 2.99
CA ASP A 33 -2.77 -14.16 2.90
C ASP A 33 -2.36 -15.33 3.79
N ARG A 34 -3.10 -15.51 4.89
CA ARG A 34 -2.86 -16.57 5.90
C ARG A 34 -3.07 -17.98 5.39
N SER A 35 -3.73 -18.15 4.24
CA SER A 35 -3.89 -19.47 3.63
C SER A 35 -2.61 -19.94 2.95
N ARG A 36 -1.59 -19.08 2.85
CA ARG A 36 -0.30 -19.40 2.24
C ARG A 36 0.81 -19.50 3.30
N PRO A 37 1.73 -20.46 3.18
CA PRO A 37 2.83 -20.65 4.13
C PRO A 37 3.98 -19.65 3.87
N PHE A 38 3.67 -18.35 3.77
CA PHE A 38 4.67 -17.30 3.60
C PHE A 38 5.09 -16.73 4.95
N VAL A 39 6.39 -16.43 5.10
CA VAL A 39 6.94 -15.85 6.33
C VAL A 39 6.30 -14.49 6.60
N GLU A 40 5.99 -13.74 5.55
CA GLU A 40 5.32 -12.43 5.61
C GLU A 40 3.90 -12.52 6.17
N ALA A 41 3.17 -13.61 5.90
CA ALA A 41 1.83 -13.84 6.45
C ALA A 41 1.87 -14.21 7.94
N ILE A 42 2.96 -14.83 8.38
CA ILE A 42 3.19 -15.26 9.77
C ILE A 42 3.72 -14.09 10.61
N GLU A 43 4.76 -13.40 10.12
CA GLU A 43 5.39 -12.28 10.82
C GLU A 43 4.60 -10.96 10.67
N ARG A 44 3.71 -10.89 9.69
CA ARG A 44 2.92 -9.71 9.30
C ARG A 44 3.79 -8.49 8.96
N LYS A 45 4.94 -8.77 8.34
CA LYS A 45 5.88 -7.77 7.84
C LYS A 45 6.35 -8.15 6.44
N VAL A 46 6.52 -7.17 5.57
CA VAL A 46 7.05 -7.38 4.22
C VAL A 46 8.08 -6.32 3.86
N LEU A 47 9.20 -6.76 3.26
CA LEU A 47 10.20 -5.87 2.68
C LEU A 47 9.85 -5.61 1.21
N LEU A 48 9.72 -4.35 0.85
CA LEU A 48 9.37 -3.90 -0.49
C LEU A 48 10.59 -3.21 -1.14
N PRO A 49 10.85 -3.46 -2.43
CA PRO A 49 11.92 -2.79 -3.17
C PRO A 49 11.54 -1.35 -3.56
N ILE A 50 10.85 -0.64 -2.67
CA ILE A 50 10.29 0.70 -2.91
C ILE A 50 10.92 1.67 -1.90
N LYS A 51 11.36 2.84 -2.38
CA LYS A 51 11.91 3.89 -1.51
C LYS A 51 10.85 4.40 -0.54
N SER A 52 11.27 4.81 0.65
CA SER A 52 10.36 5.27 1.71
C SER A 52 9.41 6.40 1.31
N LYS A 53 9.86 7.37 0.49
CA LYS A 53 9.03 8.46 -0.05
C LYS A 53 7.85 7.93 -0.88
N LEU A 54 8.13 6.99 -1.79
CA LEU A 54 7.14 6.41 -2.69
C LEU A 54 6.22 5.43 -1.96
N LEU A 55 6.76 4.69 -0.98
CA LEU A 55 5.95 3.78 -0.16
C LEU A 55 4.94 4.56 0.68
N MET A 56 5.33 5.70 1.24
CA MET A 56 4.42 6.61 1.96
C MET A 56 3.28 7.07 1.05
N ARG A 57 3.60 7.55 -0.15
CA ARG A 57 2.60 7.96 -1.16
C ARG A 57 1.66 6.82 -1.56
N ALA A 58 2.18 5.62 -1.74
CA ALA A 58 1.38 4.45 -2.03
C ALA A 58 0.41 4.13 -0.89
N ILE A 59 0.85 4.26 0.38
CA ILE A 59 -0.02 4.08 1.54
C ILE A 59 -1.11 5.15 1.58
N GLU A 60 -0.77 6.43 1.36
CA GLU A 60 -1.74 7.52 1.27
C GLU A 60 -2.79 7.23 0.18
N TYR A 61 -2.37 6.68 -0.97
CA TYR A 61 -3.28 6.28 -2.03
C TYR A 61 -4.17 5.10 -1.64
N LEU A 62 -3.65 4.10 -0.92
CA LEU A 62 -4.46 2.98 -0.41
C LEU A 62 -5.54 3.49 0.57
N GLU A 63 -5.21 4.42 1.45
CA GLU A 63 -6.16 5.05 2.37
C GLU A 63 -7.21 5.87 1.62
N TYR A 64 -6.79 6.67 0.65
CA TYR A 64 -7.67 7.42 -0.24
C TYR A 64 -8.63 6.48 -0.98
N LYS A 65 -8.10 5.42 -1.61
CA LYS A 65 -8.90 4.42 -2.33
C LYS A 65 -9.95 3.76 -1.44
N HIS A 66 -9.58 3.44 -0.19
CA HIS A 66 -10.50 2.88 0.78
C HIS A 66 -11.58 3.89 1.21
N GLN A 67 -11.18 5.13 1.52
CA GLN A 67 -12.06 6.20 1.97
C GLN A 67 -13.14 6.56 0.94
N TYR A 68 -12.79 6.52 -0.34
CA TYR A 68 -13.66 6.91 -1.46
C TYR A 68 -14.29 5.74 -2.21
N LYS A 69 -14.08 4.49 -1.77
CA LYS A 69 -14.54 3.26 -2.44
C LYS A 69 -16.05 3.23 -2.73
N ASP A 70 -16.87 3.72 -1.80
CA ASP A 70 -18.33 3.74 -1.88
C ASP A 70 -18.91 5.14 -2.16
N LYS A 71 -18.05 6.11 -2.48
CA LYS A 71 -18.43 7.49 -2.77
C LYS A 71 -18.78 7.67 -4.25
N LYS A 72 -19.68 8.59 -4.54
CA LYS A 72 -20.00 8.93 -5.93
C LYS A 72 -18.86 9.76 -6.51
N ILE A 73 -18.64 9.65 -7.83
CA ILE A 73 -17.51 10.27 -8.54
C ILE A 73 -17.36 11.77 -8.24
N TYR A 74 -18.48 12.50 -8.08
CA TYR A 74 -18.46 13.94 -7.77
C TYR A 74 -18.03 14.30 -6.33
N GLU A 75 -17.91 13.32 -5.43
CA GLU A 75 -17.44 13.48 -4.05
C GLU A 75 -15.96 13.11 -3.89
N ILE A 76 -15.32 12.63 -4.96
CA ILE A 76 -13.95 12.11 -4.94
C ILE A 76 -13.01 13.26 -5.34
N PRO A 77 -12.21 13.81 -4.42
CA PRO A 77 -11.24 14.85 -4.74
C PRO A 77 -10.08 14.27 -5.56
N GLU A 78 -9.39 15.11 -6.33
CA GLU A 78 -8.20 14.68 -7.07
C GLU A 78 -7.07 14.29 -6.10
N PHE A 79 -6.42 13.14 -6.35
CA PHE A 79 -5.25 12.73 -5.59
C PHE A 79 -4.02 13.48 -6.12
N PRO A 80 -3.34 14.32 -5.32
CA PRO A 80 -2.26 15.17 -5.80
C PRO A 80 -1.01 14.33 -6.11
N ILE A 81 -0.58 14.36 -7.37
CA ILE A 81 0.65 13.74 -7.85
C ILE A 81 1.55 14.83 -8.42
N HIS A 82 2.80 14.89 -7.98
CA HIS A 82 3.77 15.84 -8.51
C HIS A 82 4.51 15.24 -9.70
N ASP A 83 4.90 16.06 -10.68
CA ASP A 83 5.59 15.61 -11.88
C ASP A 83 6.89 14.83 -11.59
N ASP A 84 7.62 15.24 -10.54
CA ASP A 84 8.89 14.62 -10.11
C ASP A 84 8.73 13.18 -9.59
N GLU A 85 7.53 12.77 -9.18
CA GLU A 85 7.26 11.42 -8.64
C GLU A 85 6.32 10.59 -9.53
N ALA A 86 5.81 11.15 -10.63
CA ALA A 86 4.78 10.52 -11.45
C ALA A 86 5.25 9.18 -12.05
N LEU A 87 6.48 9.13 -12.59
CA LEU A 87 7.03 7.90 -13.19
C LEU A 87 7.31 6.83 -12.14
N ASP A 88 7.92 7.22 -11.02
CA ASP A 88 8.19 6.29 -9.92
C ASP A 88 6.89 5.74 -9.30
N LEU A 89 5.86 6.57 -9.14
CA LEU A 89 4.56 6.14 -8.64
C LEU A 89 3.83 5.22 -9.62
N LEU A 90 4.02 5.40 -10.92
CA LEU A 90 3.49 4.49 -11.93
C LEU A 90 4.13 3.10 -11.81
N ASP A 91 5.43 3.02 -11.60
CA ASP A 91 6.12 1.74 -11.42
C ASP A 91 5.64 1.03 -10.13
N VAL A 92 5.52 1.80 -9.04
CA VAL A 92 4.98 1.32 -7.76
C VAL A 92 3.53 0.85 -7.88
N SER A 93 2.68 1.56 -8.63
CA SER A 93 1.27 1.18 -8.80
C SER A 93 1.12 -0.14 -9.55
N VAL A 94 1.95 -0.35 -10.58
CA VAL A 94 2.02 -1.61 -11.31
C VAL A 94 2.52 -2.74 -10.40
N TYR A 95 3.57 -2.50 -9.61
CA TYR A 95 4.13 -3.49 -8.69
C TYR A 95 3.11 -3.90 -7.59
N LEU A 96 2.48 -2.92 -6.95
CA LEU A 96 1.48 -3.14 -5.90
C LEU A 96 0.10 -3.53 -6.47
N LYS A 97 -0.09 -3.47 -7.79
CA LYS A 97 -1.34 -3.75 -8.49
C LYS A 97 -2.52 -2.96 -7.90
N ILE A 98 -2.35 -1.64 -7.80
CA ILE A 98 -3.33 -0.69 -7.23
C ILE A 98 -3.95 0.23 -8.26
#